data_AF-F9RIH6-F1
#
_entry.id   AF-F9RIH6-F1
#
_cell.length_a   1.000
_cell.length_b   1.000
_cell.length_c   1.000
_cell.angle_alpha   90.00
_cell.angle_beta   90.00
_cell.angle_gamma   90.00
#
_symmetry.space_group_name_H-M   'P 1'
#
loop_
_entity.id
_entity.type
_entity.pdbx_description
1 polymer ?
#
loop_
_entity_poly.entity_id
_entity_poly.type
_entity_poly.pdbx_seq_one_letter_code
_entity_poly.pdbx_strand_id
1 'polypeptide(L)'
;MITGFEYIQNNSELISKEVNAIIVSIEDNIESTGGYFSTTWTLDFAPKGLVDTVAIHVKKQLHELDWQFNFQTEPARSAIKFEVLPIQSTL
;
A
#
# COMPACT_ATOMS: atom_id res chain seq x y z
N MET A 1 -17.64 0.97 22.79
CA MET A 1 -16.49 0.26 22.19
C MET A 1 -16.81 0.15 20.71
N ILE A 2 -15.97 0.71 19.84
CA ILE A 2 -16.12 0.51 18.40
C ILE A 2 -15.47 -0.83 18.02
N THR A 3 -16.07 -1.56 17.09
CA THR A 3 -15.47 -2.77 16.52
C THR A 3 -14.34 -2.41 15.56
N GLY A 4 -13.46 -3.36 15.24
CA GLY A 4 -12.41 -3.15 14.24
C GLY A 4 -12.97 -2.80 12.85
N PHE A 5 -14.14 -3.36 12.50
CA PHE A 5 -14.83 -3.05 11.25
C PHE A 5 -15.33 -1.60 11.22
N GLU A 6 -16.01 -1.15 12.27
CA GLU A 6 -16.45 0.25 12.39
C GLU A 6 -15.27 1.21 12.39
N TYR A 7 -14.16 0.84 13.02
CA TYR A 7 -12.93 1.64 12.98
C TYR A 7 -12.38 1.80 11.55
N ILE A 8 -12.34 0.72 10.76
CA ILE A 8 -11.92 0.78 9.35
C ILE A 8 -12.89 1.64 8.54
N GLN A 9 -14.21 1.44 8.70
CA GLN A 9 -15.22 2.21 7.96
C GLN A 9 -15.15 3.70 8.25
N ASN A 10 -15.01 4.08 9.53
CA ASN A 10 -14.90 5.47 9.96
C ASN A 10 -13.65 6.18 9.42
N ASN A 11 -12.64 5.42 8.96
CA ASN A 11 -11.40 5.94 8.39
C ASN A 11 -11.25 5.62 6.90
N SER A 12 -12.32 5.20 6.23
CA SER A 12 -12.29 4.79 4.82
C SER A 12 -11.71 5.86 3.89
N GLU A 13 -12.08 7.13 4.08
CA GLU A 13 -11.52 8.24 3.29
C GLU A 13 -10.01 8.40 3.48
N LEU A 14 -9.51 8.27 4.71
CA LEU A 14 -8.09 8.38 5.03
C LEU A 14 -7.31 7.20 4.45
N ILE A 15 -7.87 5.98 4.54
CA ILE A 15 -7.31 4.80 3.89
C ILE A 15 -7.21 5.03 2.39
N SER A 16 -8.28 5.51 1.75
CA SER A 16 -8.28 5.78 0.30
C SER A 16 -7.25 6.83 -0.11
N LYS A 17 -7.09 7.90 0.68
CA LYS A 17 -6.05 8.92 0.42
C LYS A 17 -4.65 8.32 0.49
N GLU A 18 -4.38 7.50 1.51
CA GLU A 18 -3.10 6.84 1.70
C GLU A 18 -2.78 5.86 0.56
N VAL A 19 -3.76 5.01 0.21
CA VAL A 19 -3.63 4.06 -0.90
C VAL A 19 -3.32 4.80 -2.19
N ASN A 20 -4.08 5.87 -2.50
CA ASN A 20 -3.84 6.66 -3.71
C ASN A 20 -2.45 7.30 -3.72
N ALA A 21 -1.99 7.84 -2.59
CA ALA A 21 -0.65 8.44 -2.50
C ALA A 21 0.47 7.40 -2.76
N ILE A 22 0.31 6.19 -2.22
CA ILE A 22 1.25 5.08 -2.47
C ILE A 22 1.23 4.68 -3.94
N ILE A 23 0.05 4.52 -4.55
CA ILE A 23 -0.07 4.12 -5.96
C ILE A 23 0.57 5.17 -6.89
N VAL A 24 0.25 6.46 -6.70
CA VAL A 24 0.86 7.54 -7.48
C VAL A 24 2.38 7.52 -7.34
N SER A 25 2.89 7.36 -6.11
CA SER A 25 4.34 7.25 -5.88
C SER A 25 4.95 6.04 -6.59
N ILE A 26 4.24 4.92 -6.69
CA ILE A 26 4.71 3.75 -7.41
C ILE A 26 4.75 4.05 -8.91
N GLU A 27 3.67 4.59 -9.48
CA GLU A 27 3.58 4.95 -10.90
C GLU A 27 4.70 5.90 -11.32
N ASP A 28 4.92 6.96 -10.54
CA ASP A 28 5.96 7.97 -10.82
C ASP A 28 7.38 7.38 -10.82
N ASN A 29 7.63 6.34 -10.03
CA ASN A 29 8.96 5.76 -9.87
C ASN A 29 9.19 4.52 -10.73
N ILE A 30 8.17 3.71 -11.00
CA ILE A 30 8.32 2.42 -11.67
C ILE A 30 8.69 2.56 -13.15
N GLU A 31 8.22 3.62 -13.81
CA GLU A 31 8.65 3.98 -15.16
C GLU A 31 10.15 4.35 -15.19
N SER A 32 10.62 5.06 -14.16
CA SER A 32 12.01 5.52 -14.09
C SER A 32 13.01 4.40 -13.81
N THR A 33 12.58 3.34 -13.14
CA THR A 33 13.44 2.24 -12.67
C THR A 33 13.38 0.98 -13.55
N GLY A 34 12.59 1.00 -14.63
CA GLY A 34 12.47 -0.13 -15.55
C GLY A 34 11.69 -1.32 -14.98
N GLY A 35 10.66 -1.04 -14.17
CA GLY A 35 9.73 -2.07 -13.67
C GLY A 35 10.06 -2.64 -12.28
N TYR A 36 10.98 -2.04 -11.52
CA TYR A 36 11.24 -2.42 -10.13
C TYR A 36 11.28 -1.21 -9.20
N PHE A 37 10.49 -1.20 -8.13
CA PHE A 37 10.50 -0.10 -7.17
C PHE A 37 10.46 -0.63 -5.75
N SER A 38 11.36 -0.16 -4.87
CA SER A 38 11.32 -0.50 -3.45
C SER A 38 11.57 0.73 -2.59
N THR A 39 10.78 0.88 -1.54
CA THR A 39 10.89 1.99 -0.59
C THR A 39 10.29 1.63 0.77
N THR A 40 10.36 2.58 1.70
CA THR A 40 9.60 2.56 2.95
C THR A 40 8.69 3.76 2.99
N TRP A 41 7.39 3.50 3.10
CA TRP A 41 6.35 4.51 3.16
C TRP A 41 5.87 4.69 4.59
N THR A 42 5.85 5.92 5.07
CA THR A 42 5.26 6.26 6.38
C THR A 42 3.89 6.84 6.14
N LEU A 43 2.89 6.38 6.90
CA LEU A 43 1.52 6.82 6.76
C LEU A 43 1.38 8.27 7.23
N ASP A 44 0.91 9.14 6.33
CA ASP A 44 0.70 10.56 6.61
C ASP A 44 -0.76 10.90 6.90
N PHE A 45 -1.71 10.14 6.33
CA PHE A 45 -3.14 10.40 6.44
C PHE A 45 -3.84 9.37 7.33
N ALA A 46 -3.50 8.08 7.19
CA ALA A 46 -4.18 7.01 7.90
C ALA A 46 -3.59 6.76 9.31
N PRO A 47 -4.44 6.52 10.33
CA PRO A 47 -3.98 6.14 11.67
C PRO A 47 -3.07 4.91 11.71
N LYS A 48 -2.20 4.85 12.73
CA LYS A 48 -1.24 3.75 12.96
C LYS A 48 -1.86 2.36 12.96
N GLY A 49 -3.10 2.23 13.42
CA GLY A 49 -3.84 0.96 13.47
C GLY A 49 -4.32 0.45 12.11
N LEU A 50 -4.12 1.21 11.03
CA LEU A 50 -4.60 0.88 9.69
C LEU A 50 -3.46 0.54 8.71
N VAL A 51 -2.21 0.48 9.16
CA VAL A 51 -1.04 0.16 8.33
C VAL A 51 -1.26 -1.12 7.51
N ASP A 52 -1.72 -2.20 8.16
CA ASP A 52 -2.03 -3.46 7.48
C ASP A 52 -3.18 -3.31 6.49
N THR A 53 -4.20 -2.52 6.85
CA THR A 53 -5.38 -2.30 5.99
C THR A 53 -4.97 -1.56 4.72
N VAL A 54 -4.16 -0.50 4.84
CA VAL A 54 -3.62 0.26 3.70
C VAL A 54 -2.77 -0.65 2.82
N ALA A 55 -1.82 -1.38 3.39
CA ALA A 55 -0.93 -2.28 2.62
C ALA A 55 -1.71 -3.35 1.83
N ILE A 56 -2.76 -3.93 2.44
CA ILE A 56 -3.64 -4.90 1.78
C ILE A 56 -4.41 -4.26 0.62
N HIS A 57 -4.91 -3.03 0.77
CA HIS A 57 -5.63 -2.35 -0.32
C HIS A 57 -4.70 -2.01 -1.49
N VAL A 58 -3.49 -1.51 -1.21
CA VAL A 58 -2.46 -1.28 -2.24
C VAL A 58 -2.15 -2.58 -2.98
N LYS A 59 -1.93 -3.69 -2.25
CA LYS A 59 -1.67 -5.00 -2.86
C LYS A 59 -2.79 -5.42 -3.81
N LYS A 60 -4.06 -5.25 -3.41
CA LYS A 60 -5.21 -5.63 -4.25
C LYS A 60 -5.25 -4.81 -5.54
N GLN A 61 -5.10 -3.49 -5.45
CA GLN A 61 -5.12 -2.61 -6.63
C GLN A 61 -3.98 -2.93 -7.60
N LEU A 62 -2.76 -3.16 -7.11
CA LEU A 62 -1.63 -3.50 -7.97
C LEU A 62 -1.78 -4.90 -8.60
N HIS A 63 -2.32 -5.86 -7.87
CA HIS A 63 -2.59 -7.19 -8.40
C HIS A 63 -3.63 -7.16 -9.54
N GLU A 64 -4.62 -6.25 -9.49
CA GLU A 64 -5.58 -6.04 -10.60
C GLU A 64 -4.91 -5.45 -11.86
N LEU A 65 -3.70 -4.92 -11.72
CA LEU A 65 -2.88 -4.34 -12.80
C LEU A 65 -1.70 -5.23 -13.20
N ASP A 66 -1.70 -6.51 -12.79
CA ASP A 66 -0.61 -7.46 -13.03
C ASP A 66 0.74 -7.07 -12.40
N TRP A 67 0.71 -6.32 -11.29
CA TRP A 67 1.88 -5.98 -10.49
C TRP A 67 1.90 -6.74 -9.16
N GLN A 68 3.06 -7.28 -8.82
CA GLN A 68 3.30 -7.90 -7.54
C GLN A 68 3.76 -6.85 -6.53
N PHE A 69 3.07 -6.80 -5.39
CA PHE A 69 3.39 -5.94 -4.25
C PHE A 69 3.77 -6.80 -3.04
N ASN A 70 5.07 -6.86 -2.74
CA ASN A 70 5.58 -7.54 -1.54
C ASN A 70 5.82 -6.49 -0.45
N PHE A 71 5.31 -6.74 0.75
CA PHE A 71 5.39 -5.76 1.82
C PHE A 71 5.62 -6.38 3.19
N GLN A 72 6.18 -5.58 4.07
CA GLN A 72 6.28 -5.80 5.51
C GLN A 72 5.76 -4.56 6.21
N THR A 73 4.81 -4.74 7.13
CA THR A 73 4.26 -3.63 7.92
C THR A 73 5.05 -3.44 9.21
N GLU A 74 5.21 -2.19 9.61
CA GLU A 74 5.77 -1.77 10.89
C GLU A 74 4.75 -0.88 11.63
N PRO A 75 3.69 -1.45 12.25
CA PRO A 75 2.61 -0.67 12.86
C PRO A 75 3.07 0.34 13.91
N ALA A 76 4.08 -0.01 14.71
CA ALA A 76 4.66 0.86 15.73
C ALA A 76 5.23 2.16 15.15
N ARG A 77 5.77 2.07 13.92
CA ARG A 77 6.34 3.21 13.17
C ARG A 77 5.36 3.82 12.18
N SER A 78 4.19 3.22 12.02
CA SER A 78 3.20 3.63 11.02
C SER A 78 3.80 3.58 9.63
N ALA A 79 4.56 2.52 9.33
CA ALA A 79 5.30 2.40 8.08
C ALA A 79 5.02 1.07 7.37
N ILE A 80 5.16 1.08 6.05
CA ILE A 80 5.08 -0.05 5.15
C ILE A 80 6.39 -0.07 4.35
N LYS A 81 7.21 -1.10 4.56
CA LYS A 81 8.33 -1.37 3.66
C LYS A 81 7.83 -2.25 2.54
N PHE A 82 8.05 -1.86 1.28
CA PHE A 82 7.57 -2.63 0.15
C PHE A 82 8.53 -2.65 -1.04
N GLU A 83 8.29 -3.62 -1.90
CA GLU A 83 8.84 -3.70 -3.25
C GLU A 83 7.74 -4.06 -4.24
N VAL A 84 7.88 -3.55 -5.45
CA VAL A 84 6.96 -3.69 -6.57
C VAL A 84 7.72 -4.20 -7.78
N LEU A 85 7.19 -5.23 -8.43
CA LEU A 85 7.74 -5.84 -9.63
C LEU A 85 6.60 -6.38 -10.52
N PRO A 86 6.78 -6.49 -11.84
CA PRO A 86 5.77 -7.07 -12.71
C PRO A 86 5.58 -8.54 -12.34
N ILE A 87 4.33 -9.03 -12.40
CA ILE A 87 4.08 -10.46 -12.27
C ILE A 87 4.69 -11.12 -13.51
N GLN A 88 5.75 -11.91 -13.31
CA GLN A 88 6.27 -12.75 -14.38
C GLN A 88 5.25 -13.84 -14.67
N SER A 89 4.45 -13.65 -15.71
CA SER A 89 3.67 -14.73 -16.31
C SER A 89 4.65 -15.77 -16.82
N THR A 90 4.80 -16.87 -16.08
CA THR A 90 5.45 -18.07 -16.60
C THR A 90 4.59 -18.60 -17.75
N LEU A 91 5.00 -18.31 -18.98
CA LEU A 91 4.59 -19.02 -20.19
C LEU A 91 5.23 -20.41 -20.24
#